data_AF-A0A1H9L1I6-F1
#
_entry.id   AF-A0A1H9L1I6-F1
#
_cell.length_a   1.000
_cell.length_b   1.000
_cell.length_c   1.000
_cell.angle_alpha   90.00
_cell.angle_beta   90.00
_cell.angle_gamma   90.00
#
_symmetry.space_group_name_H-M   'P 1'
#
loop_
_entity.id
_entity.type
_entity.pdbx_description
1 polymer ?
#
loop_
_entity_poly.entity_id
_entity_poly.type
_entity_poly.pdbx_seq_one_letter_code
_entity_poly.pdbx_strand_id
1 'polypeptide(L)'
;MAKLFIKAQDLEEYDSVRVFNERGKEVYYTKDDFIATGHRIKIFLADTISECAYVQEKYGREGSYFEFAARDKFGTVERDTMSRLQRYVIDYDEDLEVEGDGFSWRYVLYRGALPMMTVRNENYLIPGQALNMCETYIMDFDVDSDVLIGLAFALALYALNKYGDFY
;
A
#
# COMPACT_ATOMS: atom_id res chain seq x y z
N MET A 1 8.23 -15.36 -5.91
CA MET A 1 6.84 -14.91 -5.70
C MET A 1 6.63 -14.85 -4.22
N ALA A 2 6.60 -13.64 -3.68
CA ALA A 2 6.40 -13.38 -2.28
C ALA A 2 4.95 -12.93 -2.06
N LYS A 3 4.40 -13.21 -0.87
CA LYS A 3 3.10 -12.68 -0.47
C LYS A 3 3.17 -11.94 0.85
N LEU A 4 2.38 -10.88 0.92
CA LEU A 4 2.13 -10.14 2.14
C LEU A 4 0.65 -10.20 2.50
N PHE A 5 0.39 -10.24 3.81
CA PHE A 5 -0.95 -10.30 4.38
C PHE A 5 -1.11 -9.19 5.41
N ILE A 6 -2.20 -8.45 5.31
CA ILE A 6 -2.60 -7.39 6.26
C ILE A 6 -4.04 -7.67 6.68
N LYS A 7 -4.32 -7.62 7.99
CA LYS A 7 -5.70 -7.71 8.48
C LYS A 7 -6.41 -6.40 8.17
N ALA A 8 -7.54 -6.44 7.48
CA ALA A 8 -8.25 -5.25 7.04
C ALA A 8 -8.67 -4.37 8.23
N GLN A 9 -9.21 -4.98 9.28
CA GLN A 9 -9.62 -4.29 10.50
C GLN A 9 -8.48 -3.45 11.12
N ASP A 10 -7.26 -4.01 11.20
CA ASP A 10 -6.12 -3.31 11.79
C ASP A 10 -5.80 -2.04 10.97
N LEU A 11 -5.93 -2.11 9.64
CA LEU A 11 -5.65 -0.97 8.75
C LEU A 11 -6.73 0.08 8.84
N GLU A 12 -7.98 -0.33 8.70
CA GLU A 12 -9.14 0.56 8.66
C GLU A 12 -9.33 1.34 9.96
N GLU A 13 -9.06 0.72 11.11
CA GLU A 13 -9.33 1.29 12.43
C GLU A 13 -8.14 2.10 12.99
N TYR A 14 -6.89 1.68 12.76
CA TYR A 14 -5.73 2.23 13.47
C TYR A 14 -4.63 2.81 12.60
N ASP A 15 -4.68 2.60 11.28
CA ASP A 15 -3.63 3.03 10.33
C ASP A 15 -2.22 2.51 10.66
N SER A 16 -2.18 1.54 11.58
CA SER A 16 -0.99 0.94 12.18
C SER A 16 -1.19 -0.56 12.16
N VAL A 17 -0.53 -1.23 11.22
CA VAL A 17 -0.77 -2.64 10.90
C VAL A 17 0.48 -3.47 11.03
N ARG A 18 0.25 -4.77 11.26
CA ARG A 18 1.28 -5.79 11.10
C ARG A 18 1.15 -6.43 9.72
N VAL A 19 2.27 -6.63 9.08
CA VAL A 19 2.37 -7.24 7.75
C VAL A 19 3.05 -8.59 7.89
N PHE A 20 2.33 -9.64 7.48
CA PHE A 20 2.79 -11.02 7.60
C PHE A 20 3.23 -11.56 6.25
N ASN A 21 4.18 -12.49 6.24
CA ASN A 21 4.52 -13.26 5.04
C ASN A 21 3.74 -14.59 4.98
N GLU A 22 3.99 -15.39 3.95
CA GLU A 22 3.37 -16.71 3.73
C GLU A 22 3.55 -17.72 4.87
N ARG A 23 4.56 -17.52 5.71
CA ARG A 23 4.84 -18.38 6.87
C ARG A 23 4.14 -17.89 8.13
N GLY A 24 3.38 -16.80 8.05
CA GLY A 24 2.77 -16.17 9.23
C GLY A 24 3.71 -15.33 10.06
N LYS A 25 4.96 -15.14 9.61
CA LYS A 25 5.93 -14.33 10.33
C LYS A 25 5.64 -12.86 10.02
N GLU A 26 5.57 -12.04 11.06
CA GLU A 26 5.59 -10.59 10.93
C GLU A 26 6.92 -10.17 10.29
N VAL A 27 6.85 -9.47 9.15
CA VAL A 27 8.01 -9.00 8.39
C VAL A 27 8.12 -7.48 8.38
N TYR A 28 6.98 -6.80 8.47
CA TYR A 28 6.91 -5.34 8.60
C TYR A 28 5.82 -4.95 9.59
N TYR A 29 5.93 -3.75 10.14
CA TYR A 29 4.82 -3.08 10.80
C TYR A 29 4.75 -1.62 10.38
N THR A 30 3.56 -1.02 10.43
CA THR A 30 3.37 0.40 10.16
C THR A 30 3.08 1.16 11.43
N LYS A 31 3.44 2.45 11.44
CA LYS A 31 2.97 3.42 12.41
C LYS A 31 2.52 4.65 11.67
N ASP A 32 1.32 5.10 11.99
CA ASP A 32 0.87 6.42 11.58
C ASP A 32 1.54 7.52 12.42
N ASP A 33 1.76 8.66 11.80
CA ASP A 33 2.34 9.87 12.37
C ASP A 33 1.72 11.10 11.70
N PHE A 34 0.84 11.78 12.44
CA PHE A 34 0.29 13.07 12.01
C PHE A 34 1.32 14.17 12.25
N ILE A 35 2.02 14.56 11.19
CA ILE A 35 2.93 15.69 11.20
C ILE A 35 2.27 16.93 10.59
N ALA A 36 2.88 18.10 10.78
CA ALA A 36 2.34 19.38 10.29
C ALA A 36 2.12 19.43 8.76
N THR A 37 2.69 18.50 8.00
CA THR A 37 2.59 18.43 6.53
C THR A 37 1.55 17.44 6.02
N GLY A 38 0.76 16.81 6.90
CA GLY A 38 -0.27 15.82 6.53
C GLY A 38 0.01 14.43 7.10
N HIS A 39 -0.82 13.47 6.70
CA HIS A 39 -0.76 12.06 7.14
C HIS A 39 0.54 11.38 6.69
N ARG A 40 1.17 10.60 7.56
CA ARG A 40 2.40 9.85 7.24
C ARG A 40 2.34 8.45 7.81
N ILE A 41 2.44 7.45 6.94
CA ILE A 41 2.58 6.05 7.33
C ILE A 41 4.06 5.68 7.23
N LYS A 42 4.69 5.39 8.37
CA LYS A 42 6.07 4.88 8.43
C LYS A 42 6.05 3.35 8.42
N ILE A 43 6.89 2.72 7.62
CA ILE A 43 6.98 1.26 7.48
C ILE A 43 8.33 0.79 8.03
N PHE A 44 8.29 -0.11 9.00
CA PHE A 44 9.45 -0.62 9.72
C PHE A 44 9.66 -2.10 9.44
N LEU A 45 10.91 -2.54 9.47
CA LEU A 45 11.25 -3.97 9.54
C LEU A 45 10.89 -4.51 10.92
N ALA A 46 10.11 -5.60 10.98
CA ALA A 46 9.56 -6.13 12.23
C ALA A 46 10.59 -6.48 13.31
N ASP A 47 11.76 -6.97 12.90
CA ASP A 47 12.83 -7.37 13.83
C ASP A 47 13.71 -6.17 14.26
N THR A 48 13.37 -4.94 13.89
CA THR A 48 14.20 -3.75 14.15
C THR A 48 13.35 -2.51 14.48
N ILE A 49 14.01 -1.40 14.81
CA ILE A 49 13.40 -0.06 14.88
C ILE A 49 13.68 0.80 13.64
N SER A 50 14.18 0.18 12.56
CA SER A 50 14.60 0.90 11.36
C SER A 50 13.43 1.13 10.42
N GLU A 51 13.13 2.39 10.13
CA GLU A 51 12.24 2.78 9.03
C GLU A 51 12.89 2.34 7.71
N CYS A 52 12.13 1.61 6.89
CA CYS A 52 12.62 1.05 5.63
C CYS A 52 11.86 1.56 4.40
N ALA A 53 10.66 2.10 4.63
CA ALA A 53 9.82 2.73 3.63
C ALA A 53 8.84 3.70 4.31
N TYR A 54 8.23 4.58 3.53
CA TYR A 54 7.19 5.48 4.02
C TYR A 54 6.16 5.81 2.95
N VAL A 55 5.02 6.30 3.42
CA VAL A 55 3.98 6.98 2.66
C VAL A 55 3.76 8.34 3.29
N GLN A 56 3.69 9.39 2.49
CA GLN A 56 3.54 10.77 2.97
C GLN A 56 2.54 11.54 2.14
N GLU A 57 1.52 12.09 2.79
CA GLU A 57 0.62 13.06 2.19
C GLU A 57 1.36 14.35 1.86
N LYS A 58 1.05 14.91 0.69
CA LYS A 58 1.50 16.21 0.21
C LYS A 58 0.32 16.94 -0.43
N TYR A 59 0.46 18.24 -0.58
CA TYR A 59 -0.52 19.07 -1.28
C TYR A 59 0.10 19.66 -2.54
N GLY A 60 -0.57 19.44 -3.67
CA GLY A 60 -0.27 20.01 -4.97
C GLY A 60 -1.25 21.12 -5.34
N ARG A 61 -1.26 21.51 -6.62
CA ARG A 61 -2.24 22.46 -7.15
C ARG A 61 -3.64 21.87 -7.29
N GLU A 62 -3.71 20.59 -7.61
CA GLU A 62 -4.95 19.87 -7.96
C GLU A 62 -5.57 19.13 -6.75
N GLY A 63 -4.92 19.15 -5.58
CA GLY A 63 -5.38 18.48 -4.38
C GLY A 63 -4.25 17.77 -3.61
N SER A 64 -4.63 16.86 -2.72
CA SER A 64 -3.67 15.99 -2.03
C SER A 64 -3.18 14.86 -2.93
N TYR A 65 -1.89 14.55 -2.81
CA TYR A 65 -1.24 13.39 -3.41
C TYR A 65 -0.39 12.69 -2.35
N PHE A 66 -0.05 11.43 -2.61
CA PHE A 66 0.75 10.64 -1.69
C PHE A 66 2.07 10.24 -2.33
N GLU A 67 3.17 10.60 -1.66
CA GLU A 67 4.49 10.05 -1.95
C GLU A 67 4.59 8.66 -1.34
N PHE A 68 5.23 7.73 -2.05
CA PHE A 68 5.62 6.43 -1.53
C PHE A 68 7.10 6.19 -1.85
N ALA A 69 7.85 5.68 -0.88
CA ALA A 69 9.29 5.48 -1.03
C ALA A 69 9.77 4.23 -0.30
N ALA A 70 10.74 3.54 -0.91
CA ALA A 70 11.42 2.41 -0.31
C ALA A 70 12.86 2.33 -0.83
N ARG A 71 13.85 2.37 0.06
CA ARG A 71 15.28 2.42 -0.29
C ARG A 71 15.59 3.63 -1.20
N ASP A 72 16.04 3.38 -2.42
CA ASP A 72 16.36 4.34 -3.48
C ASP A 72 15.20 4.58 -4.46
N LYS A 73 14.08 3.86 -4.29
CA LYS A 73 12.88 3.99 -5.12
C LYS A 73 11.91 5.00 -4.50
N PHE A 74 11.37 5.87 -5.35
CA PHE A 74 10.42 6.92 -4.98
C PHE A 74 9.36 7.06 -6.08
N GLY A 75 8.12 7.30 -5.68
CA GLY A 75 7.07 7.69 -6.61
C GLY A 75 5.95 8.44 -5.91
N THR A 76 5.00 8.91 -6.69
CA THR A 76 3.79 9.58 -6.21
C THR A 76 2.55 8.94 -6.80
N VAL A 77 1.44 9.04 -6.07
CA VAL A 77 0.12 8.64 -6.55
C VAL A 77 -0.91 9.72 -6.20
N GLU A 78 -1.70 10.08 -7.19
CA GLU A 78 -2.82 11.00 -7.05
C GLU A 78 -4.04 10.50 -7.82
N ARG A 79 -5.21 11.04 -7.52
CA ARG A 79 -6.44 10.69 -8.23
C ARG A 79 -6.49 11.46 -9.55
N ASP A 80 -6.86 10.79 -10.63
CA ASP A 80 -7.16 11.46 -11.89
C ASP A 80 -8.48 12.25 -11.75
N THR A 81 -8.38 13.56 -11.56
CA THR A 81 -9.53 14.47 -11.39
C THR A 81 -10.29 14.71 -12.70
N MET A 82 -9.69 14.39 -13.86
CA MET A 82 -10.31 14.56 -15.17
C MET A 82 -11.19 13.37 -15.57
N SER A 83 -11.00 12.22 -14.93
CA SER A 83 -11.76 10.99 -15.18
C SER A 83 -12.95 10.84 -14.24
N ARG A 84 -14.11 10.47 -14.79
CA ARG A 84 -15.28 10.02 -13.97
C ARG A 84 -15.14 8.59 -13.45
N LEU A 85 -14.12 7.86 -13.92
CA LEU A 85 -13.76 6.53 -13.46
C LEU A 85 -12.68 6.64 -12.39
N GLN A 86 -12.65 5.69 -11.45
CA GLN A 86 -11.57 5.56 -10.48
C GLN A 86 -10.26 5.26 -11.21
N ARG A 87 -9.48 6.30 -11.47
CA ARG A 87 -8.16 6.24 -12.10
C ARG A 87 -7.17 6.98 -11.22
N TYR A 88 -5.93 6.54 -11.32
CA TYR A 88 -4.82 7.04 -10.54
C TYR A 88 -3.71 7.47 -11.49
N VAL A 89 -3.14 8.65 -11.24
CA VAL A 89 -1.92 9.11 -11.91
C VAL A 89 -0.77 8.72 -11.00
N ILE A 90 0.19 7.98 -11.55
CA ILE A 90 1.34 7.47 -10.80
C ILE A 90 2.60 8.00 -11.47
N ASP A 91 3.39 8.78 -10.73
CA ASP A 91 4.72 9.21 -11.17
C ASP A 91 5.75 8.28 -10.54
N TYR A 92 6.34 7.42 -11.36
CA TYR A 92 7.34 6.45 -10.95
C TYR A 92 8.17 6.06 -12.18
N ASP A 93 9.49 5.88 -12.01
CA ASP A 93 10.47 5.72 -13.11
C ASP A 93 10.13 4.64 -14.16
N GLU A 94 9.32 3.65 -13.81
CA GLU A 94 9.03 2.48 -14.65
C GLU A 94 7.59 2.43 -15.19
N ASP A 95 6.88 3.57 -15.26
CA ASP A 95 5.50 3.70 -15.78
C ASP A 95 4.52 2.68 -15.16
N LEU A 96 4.10 2.96 -13.92
CA LEU A 96 3.15 2.10 -13.21
C LEU A 96 1.71 2.39 -13.60
N GLU A 97 0.90 1.34 -13.72
CA GLU A 97 -0.54 1.44 -13.99
C GLU A 97 -1.34 0.53 -13.05
N VAL A 98 -2.48 1.03 -12.56
CA VAL A 98 -3.43 0.25 -11.76
C VAL A 98 -4.60 -0.16 -12.61
N GLU A 99 -4.84 -1.46 -12.70
CA GLU A 99 -6.06 -2.04 -13.29
C GLU A 99 -6.94 -2.65 -12.19
N GLY A 100 -8.17 -2.18 -12.06
CA GLY A 100 -9.14 -2.71 -11.09
C GLY A 100 -9.65 -1.65 -10.11
N ASP A 101 -10.00 -2.10 -8.91
CA ASP A 101 -10.61 -1.30 -7.86
C ASP A 101 -9.65 -1.14 -6.67
N GLY A 102 -9.00 0.03 -6.62
CA GLY A 102 -8.09 0.41 -5.54
C GLY A 102 -8.79 0.62 -4.20
N PHE A 103 -10.07 1.00 -4.19
CA PHE A 103 -10.84 1.22 -2.95
C PHE A 103 -11.16 -0.11 -2.27
N SER A 104 -11.61 -1.09 -3.05
CA SER A 104 -11.93 -2.43 -2.54
C SER A 104 -10.71 -3.36 -2.41
N TRP A 105 -9.48 -2.86 -2.58
CA TRP A 105 -8.26 -3.69 -2.59
C TRP A 105 -8.33 -4.87 -3.57
N ARG A 106 -8.86 -4.64 -4.78
CA ARG A 106 -8.99 -5.65 -5.84
C ARG A 106 -8.45 -5.10 -7.15
N TYR A 107 -7.12 -5.11 -7.30
CA TYR A 107 -6.44 -4.53 -8.45
C TYR A 107 -5.13 -5.26 -8.78
N VAL A 108 -4.62 -5.03 -9.97
CA VAL A 108 -3.29 -5.42 -10.40
C VAL A 108 -2.49 -4.16 -10.67
N LEU A 109 -1.29 -4.08 -10.11
CA LEU A 109 -0.30 -3.06 -10.41
C LEU A 109 0.62 -3.59 -11.50
N TYR A 110 0.69 -2.89 -12.63
CA TYR A 110 1.54 -3.21 -13.76
C TYR A 110 2.75 -2.29 -13.83
N ARG A 111 3.84 -2.81 -14.38
CA ARG A 111 5.00 -2.07 -14.86
C ARG A 111 5.06 -2.24 -16.37
N GLY A 112 4.62 -1.22 -17.11
CA GLY A 112 4.33 -1.37 -18.54
C GLY A 112 3.35 -2.53 -18.79
N ALA A 113 3.74 -3.53 -19.57
CA ALA A 113 2.88 -4.68 -19.90
C ALA A 113 2.98 -5.86 -18.92
N LEU A 114 3.82 -5.78 -17.88
CA LEU A 114 4.08 -6.89 -16.97
C LEU A 114 3.41 -6.65 -15.60
N PRO A 115 2.69 -7.64 -15.04
CA PRO A 115 2.19 -7.52 -13.68
C PRO A 115 3.36 -7.44 -12.70
N MET A 116 3.28 -6.50 -11.75
CA MET A 116 4.26 -6.32 -10.68
C MET A 116 3.71 -6.86 -9.36
N MET A 117 2.44 -6.58 -9.09
CA MET A 117 1.75 -6.98 -7.85
C MET A 117 0.26 -7.20 -8.13
N THR A 118 -0.30 -8.30 -7.62
CA THR A 118 -1.74 -8.54 -7.59
C THR A 118 -2.26 -8.35 -6.17
N VAL A 119 -3.31 -7.55 -6.02
CA VAL A 119 -3.91 -7.21 -4.73
C VAL A 119 -5.35 -7.69 -4.67
N ARG A 120 -5.68 -8.38 -3.58
CA ARG A 120 -7.01 -8.97 -3.37
C ARG A 120 -7.44 -8.75 -1.93
N ASN A 121 -8.74 -8.60 -1.74
CA ASN A 121 -9.39 -8.66 -0.44
C ASN A 121 -10.24 -9.93 -0.38
N GLU A 122 -9.99 -10.77 0.62
CA GLU A 122 -10.84 -11.93 0.92
C GLU A 122 -10.76 -12.35 2.40
N ASN A 123 -11.73 -13.16 2.83
CA ASN A 123 -11.67 -13.82 4.13
C ASN A 123 -10.56 -14.88 4.12
N TYR A 124 -9.51 -14.65 4.89
CA TYR A 124 -8.33 -15.51 4.92
C TYR A 124 -7.91 -15.84 6.35
N LEU A 125 -7.29 -17.01 6.51
CA LEU A 125 -6.64 -17.42 7.74
C LEU A 125 -5.13 -17.30 7.54
N ILE A 126 -4.53 -16.25 8.09
CA ILE A 126 -3.07 -16.06 8.02
C ILE A 126 -2.39 -17.21 8.79
N PRO A 127 -1.51 -18.00 8.14
CA PRO A 127 -0.79 -19.08 8.82
C PRO A 127 -0.09 -18.58 10.07
N GLY A 128 0.06 -19.41 11.10
CA GLY A 128 0.77 -19.03 12.33
C GLY A 128 0.11 -17.94 13.20
N GLN A 129 -1.00 -17.35 12.75
CA GLN A 129 -1.86 -16.51 13.59
C GLN A 129 -2.94 -17.38 14.27
N ALA A 130 -3.59 -16.84 15.30
CA ALA A 130 -4.73 -17.52 15.94
C ALA A 130 -5.77 -17.94 14.88
N LEU A 131 -6.46 -19.06 15.10
CA LEU A 131 -7.43 -19.70 14.18
C LEU A 131 -8.71 -18.87 13.95
N ASN A 132 -8.56 -17.61 13.56
CA ASN A 132 -9.64 -16.67 13.31
C ASN A 132 -9.56 -16.25 11.84
N MET A 133 -10.54 -16.65 11.05
CA MET A 133 -10.75 -16.06 9.72
C MET A 133 -11.08 -14.58 9.89
N CYS A 134 -10.48 -13.74 9.05
CA CYS A 134 -10.77 -12.33 9.00
C CYS A 134 -10.59 -11.80 7.59
N GLU A 135 -11.21 -10.66 7.32
CA GLU A 135 -10.98 -9.93 6.08
C GLU A 135 -9.51 -9.53 6.00
N THR A 136 -8.86 -9.95 4.93
CA THR A 136 -7.41 -9.85 4.77
C THR A 136 -7.10 -9.26 3.40
N TYR A 137 -6.26 -8.24 3.39
CA TYR A 137 -5.63 -7.75 2.18
C TYR A 137 -4.40 -8.59 1.86
N ILE A 138 -4.42 -9.20 0.69
CA ILE A 138 -3.38 -10.10 0.19
C ILE A 138 -2.71 -9.43 -1.00
N MET A 139 -1.39 -9.32 -0.94
CA MET A 139 -0.56 -8.82 -2.03
C MET A 139 0.37 -9.93 -2.49
N ASP A 140 0.20 -10.39 -3.74
CA ASP A 140 1.10 -11.32 -4.41
C ASP A 140 2.08 -10.54 -5.29
N PHE A 141 3.38 -10.81 -5.17
CA PHE A 141 4.44 -10.11 -5.92
C PHE A 141 5.13 -11.04 -6.90
N ASP A 142 5.38 -10.55 -8.12
CA ASP A 142 6.09 -11.31 -9.14
C ASP A 142 7.59 -11.42 -8.83
N VAL A 143 8.19 -10.34 -8.29
CA VAL A 143 9.62 -10.27 -7.95
C VAL A 143 9.82 -9.82 -6.50
N ASP A 144 10.69 -10.52 -5.77
CA ASP A 144 10.95 -10.25 -4.35
C ASP A 144 11.56 -8.85 -4.10
N SER A 145 12.26 -8.27 -5.08
CA SER A 145 12.82 -6.91 -5.01
C SER A 145 11.75 -5.82 -4.99
N ASP A 146 10.52 -6.14 -5.35
CA ASP A 146 9.41 -5.19 -5.46
C ASP A 146 8.49 -5.19 -4.24
N VAL A 147 8.69 -6.13 -3.32
CA VAL A 147 7.84 -6.31 -2.13
C VAL A 147 7.69 -5.03 -1.32
N LEU A 148 8.79 -4.35 -1.01
CA LEU A 148 8.76 -3.19 -0.13
C LEU A 148 8.18 -1.95 -0.82
N ILE A 149 8.53 -1.72 -2.09
CA ILE A 149 8.00 -0.57 -2.84
C ILE A 149 6.52 -0.78 -3.17
N GLY A 150 6.10 -2.00 -3.50
CA GLY A 150 4.69 -2.31 -3.75
C GLY A 150 3.85 -2.30 -2.48
N LEU A 151 4.39 -2.68 -1.32
CA LEU A 151 3.74 -2.45 -0.02
C LEU A 151 3.52 -0.95 0.24
N ALA A 152 4.55 -0.13 0.03
CA ALA A 152 4.45 1.32 0.19
C ALA A 152 3.40 1.91 -0.78
N PHE A 153 3.39 1.46 -2.03
CA PHE A 153 2.38 1.84 -3.02
C PHE A 153 0.96 1.47 -2.58
N ALA A 154 0.73 0.24 -2.12
CA ALA A 154 -0.59 -0.21 -1.69
C ALA A 154 -1.13 0.63 -0.53
N LEU A 155 -0.26 0.97 0.42
CA LEU A 155 -0.59 1.85 1.54
C LEU A 155 -0.81 3.30 1.10
N ALA A 156 -0.08 3.79 0.10
CA ALA A 156 -0.31 5.12 -0.48
C ALA A 156 -1.64 5.21 -1.21
N LEU A 157 -2.01 4.17 -1.97
CA LEU A 157 -3.31 4.10 -2.64
C LEU A 157 -4.46 4.04 -1.63
N TYR A 158 -4.29 3.27 -0.55
CA TYR A 158 -5.20 3.24 0.58
C TYR A 158 -5.36 4.62 1.23
N ALA A 159 -4.24 5.26 1.57
CA ALA A 159 -4.25 6.58 2.20
C ALA A 159 -4.88 7.64 1.29
N LEU A 160 -4.60 7.61 -0.02
CA LEU A 160 -5.26 8.47 -1.01
C LEU A 160 -6.78 8.25 -1.05
N ASN A 161 -7.24 7.01 -0.94
CA ASN A 161 -8.67 6.70 -0.93
C ASN A 161 -9.36 7.04 0.40
N LYS A 162 -8.63 7.02 1.53
CA LYS A 162 -9.17 7.28 2.88
C LYS A 162 -9.12 8.76 3.28
N TYR A 163 -8.00 9.44 2.99
CA TYR A 163 -7.74 10.82 3.41
C TYR A 163 -7.68 11.82 2.26
N GLY A 164 -7.55 11.34 1.02
CA GLY A 164 -7.51 12.23 -0.14
C GLY A 164 -8.77 13.09 -0.22
N ASP A 165 -8.61 14.35 -0.58
CA ASP A 165 -9.74 15.26 -0.74
C ASP A 165 -10.60 14.81 -1.92
N PHE A 166 -11.92 14.71 -1.70
CA PHE A 166 -12.89 14.50 -2.77
C PHE A 166 -13.36 15.88 -3.25
N TYR A 167 -12.78 16.38 -4.34
CA TYR A 167 -13.28 17.57 -5.03
C TYR A 167 -14.32 17.22 -6.10
#